data_AF-A0A418N235-F1
#
_entry.id   AF-A0A418N235-F1
#
_cell.length_a   1.000
_cell.length_b   1.000
_cell.length_c   1.000
_cell.angle_alpha   90.00
_cell.angle_beta   90.00
_cell.angle_gamma   90.00
#
_symmetry.space_group_name_H-M   'P 1'
#
loop_
_entity.id
_entity.type
_entity.pdbx_description
1 polymer ?
#
loop_
_entity_poly.entity_id
_entity_poly.type
_entity_poly.pdbx_seq_one_letter_code
_entity_poly.pdbx_strand_id
1 'polypeptide(L)'
;MRGYRLGRLLVTLLAVGGLTLVGVGIARLPPRPPQPDAAGLPHRAAAAPSLPPLPRAEPVEVRIPRIGVRAPLVSVAADAAGALEVPPLDRPGVAGWYRPGASPGELGNAVVVGHVDSPAGPAVFFDLGRLRPGDTVHIARADATVVRFAVDGVEAYPKDGFPTDLVYGPGGAVGLRLITCGGRFDQDRGEYVDNVVVFATRTA
;
A
#
# COMPACT_ATOMS: atom_id res chain seq x y z
N MET A 1 -77.32 53.67 21.76
CA MET A 1 -77.34 52.65 20.69
C MET A 1 -76.36 51.54 21.06
N ARG A 2 -76.92 50.35 21.41
CA ARG A 2 -76.39 48.96 21.37
C ARG A 2 -74.87 48.79 21.12
N GLY A 3 -74.08 48.27 22.08
CA GLY A 3 -73.75 46.84 22.31
C GLY A 3 -72.39 46.50 21.63
N TYR A 4 -71.44 45.67 22.07
CA TYR A 4 -71.40 44.50 22.96
C TYR A 4 -69.95 44.24 23.48
N ARG A 5 -69.85 43.93 24.77
CA ARG A 5 -69.09 42.86 25.46
C ARG A 5 -67.64 42.50 25.08
N LEU A 6 -66.79 42.67 26.10
CA LEU A 6 -65.63 41.86 26.47
C LEU A 6 -65.89 40.34 26.34
N GLY A 7 -64.95 39.56 25.78
CA GLY A 7 -64.95 38.11 25.94
C GLY A 7 -64.13 37.29 24.94
N ARG A 8 -63.14 36.59 25.51
CA ARG A 8 -62.49 35.33 25.07
C ARG A 8 -61.22 35.43 24.22
N LEU A 9 -60.11 35.07 24.88
CA LEU A 9 -58.96 34.39 24.29
C LEU A 9 -59.41 33.29 23.31
N LEU A 10 -58.76 33.25 22.16
CA LEU A 10 -58.53 32.00 21.45
C LEU A 10 -57.10 32.03 20.91
N VAL A 11 -56.28 31.17 21.51
CA VAL A 11 -54.96 30.77 21.04
C VAL A 11 -55.18 29.86 19.83
N THR A 12 -54.58 30.21 18.68
CA THR A 12 -54.45 29.28 17.57
C THR A 12 -52.96 29.18 17.22
N LEU A 13 -52.32 28.14 17.76
CA LEU A 13 -51.06 27.57 17.27
C LEU A 13 -51.28 27.02 15.85
N LEU A 14 -50.36 27.30 14.92
CA LEU A 14 -49.98 26.58 13.68
C LEU A 14 -49.31 27.62 12.74
N ALA A 15 -48.12 27.46 12.16
CA ALA A 15 -47.37 26.26 11.84
C ALA A 15 -45.85 26.54 11.85
N VAL A 16 -45.10 25.57 12.35
CA VAL A 16 -43.67 25.37 12.10
C VAL A 16 -43.50 25.07 10.61
N GLY A 17 -42.70 25.85 9.90
CA GLY A 17 -42.36 25.58 8.50
C GLY A 17 -41.01 26.18 8.14
N GLY A 18 -40.03 25.32 7.87
CA GLY A 18 -38.77 25.72 7.23
C GLY A 18 -37.47 25.27 7.90
N LEU A 19 -37.43 24.09 8.52
CA LEU A 19 -36.17 23.37 8.70
C LEU A 19 -35.78 22.75 7.35
N THR A 20 -34.88 23.38 6.60
CA THR A 20 -34.07 22.66 5.62
C THR A 20 -32.63 22.71 6.07
N LEU A 21 -32.28 21.72 6.88
CA LEU A 21 -30.92 21.20 6.96
C LEU A 21 -30.43 20.97 5.53
N VAL A 22 -29.53 21.81 5.04
CA VAL A 22 -28.65 21.41 3.95
C VAL A 22 -27.67 20.43 4.56
N GLY A 23 -28.12 19.20 4.74
CA GLY A 23 -27.26 18.05 4.97
C GLY A 23 -26.50 17.82 3.68
N VAL A 24 -25.37 18.49 3.50
CA VAL A 24 -24.40 18.14 2.46
C VAL A 24 -23.91 16.73 2.82
N GLY A 25 -24.55 15.73 2.21
CA GLY A 25 -24.08 14.36 2.21
C GLY A 25 -22.77 14.32 1.44
N ILE A 26 -21.66 14.56 2.13
CA ILE A 26 -20.34 14.21 1.63
C ILE A 26 -20.31 12.68 1.63
N ALA A 27 -20.71 12.07 0.53
CA ALA A 27 -20.49 10.65 0.31
C ALA A 27 -19.00 10.40 0.54
N ARG A 28 -18.65 9.64 1.59
CA ARG A 28 -17.28 9.26 1.87
C ARG A 28 -16.84 8.32 0.77
N LEU A 29 -16.21 8.86 -0.27
CA LEU A 29 -15.53 8.04 -1.27
C LEU A 29 -14.55 7.12 -0.54
N PRO A 30 -14.40 5.86 -0.99
CA PRO A 30 -13.40 4.98 -0.42
C PRO A 30 -12.02 5.66 -0.47
N PRO A 31 -11.20 5.50 0.58
CA PRO A 31 -9.90 6.14 0.63
C PRO A 31 -9.05 5.64 -0.54
N ARG A 32 -8.44 6.56 -1.28
CA ARG A 32 -7.52 6.22 -2.36
C ARG A 32 -6.13 5.91 -1.78
N PRO A 33 -5.42 4.91 -2.32
CA PRO A 33 -4.06 4.63 -1.89
C PRO A 33 -3.16 5.84 -2.17
N PRO A 34 -2.32 6.25 -1.22
CA PRO A 34 -1.34 7.31 -1.41
C PRO A 34 -0.41 7.00 -2.58
N GLN A 35 -0.11 8.00 -3.40
CA GLN A 35 0.85 7.87 -4.50
C GLN A 35 2.18 8.52 -4.13
N PRO A 36 3.31 8.02 -4.66
CA PRO A 36 4.60 8.68 -4.48
C PRO A 36 4.62 10.05 -5.17
N ASP A 37 5.41 10.98 -4.63
CA ASP A 37 5.56 12.33 -5.21
C ASP A 37 6.32 12.31 -6.55
N ALA A 38 7.11 11.26 -6.80
CA ALA A 38 7.85 11.03 -8.03
C ALA A 38 7.22 9.87 -8.83
N ALA A 39 6.53 10.20 -9.93
CA ALA A 39 6.05 9.22 -10.89
C ALA A 39 6.99 9.19 -12.11
N GLY A 40 7.45 7.99 -12.50
CA GLY A 40 8.17 7.78 -13.77
C GLY A 40 9.57 8.39 -13.91
N LEU A 41 10.24 8.77 -12.82
CA LEU A 41 11.66 9.15 -12.87
C LEU A 41 12.54 7.90 -12.91
N PRO A 42 13.69 7.91 -13.62
CA PRO A 42 14.61 6.79 -13.60
C PRO A 42 15.17 6.60 -12.19
N HIS A 43 14.96 5.41 -11.62
CA HIS A 43 15.51 5.05 -10.33
C HIS A 43 17.05 5.10 -10.36
N ARG A 44 17.66 5.94 -9.53
CA ARG A 44 19.10 5.93 -9.29
C ARG A 44 19.38 5.14 -8.04
N ALA A 45 19.93 3.93 -8.20
CA ALA A 45 20.37 3.12 -7.08
C ALA A 45 21.30 3.92 -6.16
N ALA A 46 20.97 3.99 -4.88
CA ALA A 46 21.84 4.60 -3.89
C ALA A 46 23.11 3.77 -3.72
N ALA A 47 24.23 4.42 -3.37
CA ALA A 47 25.46 3.72 -3.04
C ALA A 47 25.25 2.93 -1.73
N ALA A 48 25.15 1.61 -1.84
CA ALA A 48 24.99 0.72 -0.70
C ALA A 48 26.26 0.72 0.18
N PRO A 49 26.14 0.68 1.52
CA PRO A 49 27.26 0.24 2.34
C PRO A 49 27.66 -1.18 1.94
N SER A 50 28.97 -1.44 1.82
CA SER A 50 29.49 -2.76 1.43
C SER A 50 29.37 -3.77 2.58
N LEU A 51 28.15 -4.22 2.85
CA LEU A 51 27.88 -5.31 3.79
C LEU A 51 27.99 -6.64 3.07
N PRO A 52 28.72 -7.65 3.62
CA PRO A 52 28.77 -8.98 3.03
C PRO A 52 27.37 -9.58 2.90
N PRO A 53 27.00 -10.16 1.74
CA PRO A 53 25.74 -10.87 1.58
C PRO A 53 25.57 -11.98 2.62
N LEU A 54 24.33 -12.24 3.01
CA LEU A 54 23.98 -13.34 3.90
C LEU A 54 23.67 -14.60 3.10
N PRO A 55 23.83 -15.79 3.71
CA PRO A 55 23.28 -17.02 3.16
C PRO A 55 21.76 -16.94 2.98
N ARG A 56 21.25 -17.76 2.06
CA ARG A 56 19.82 -17.88 1.81
C ARG A 56 19.07 -18.33 3.07
N ALA A 57 18.02 -17.60 3.43
CA ALA A 57 17.09 -17.98 4.48
C ALA A 57 15.70 -17.43 4.16
N GLU A 58 14.66 -18.22 4.42
CA GLU A 58 13.28 -17.82 4.13
C GLU A 58 12.85 -16.64 5.02
N PRO A 59 12.21 -15.61 4.47
CA PRO A 59 11.68 -14.52 5.26
C PRO A 59 10.32 -14.91 5.86
N VAL A 60 10.08 -14.47 7.10
CA VAL A 60 8.88 -14.87 7.87
C VAL A 60 8.00 -13.68 8.28
N GLU A 61 8.57 -12.48 8.40
CA GLU A 61 7.82 -11.28 8.76
C GLU A 61 8.45 -10.04 8.11
N VAL A 62 7.62 -9.13 7.60
CA VAL A 62 8.01 -7.77 7.19
C VAL A 62 7.49 -6.75 8.20
N ARG A 63 8.33 -5.78 8.55
CA ARG A 63 7.99 -4.62 9.38
C ARG A 63 8.39 -3.32 8.70
N ILE A 64 7.47 -2.37 8.65
CA ILE A 64 7.69 -1.03 8.07
C ILE A 64 7.13 0.01 9.05
N PRO A 65 7.94 0.48 10.02
CA PRO A 65 7.45 1.29 11.13
C PRO A 65 6.71 2.57 10.70
N ARG A 66 7.21 3.24 9.66
CA ARG A 66 6.65 4.51 9.14
C ARG A 66 5.16 4.43 8.81
N ILE A 67 4.72 3.28 8.30
CA ILE A 67 3.35 3.04 7.83
C ILE A 67 2.62 1.99 8.69
N GLY A 68 3.17 1.64 9.85
CA GLY A 68 2.53 0.71 10.79
C GLY A 68 2.43 -0.74 10.32
N VAL A 69 3.15 -1.13 9.26
CA VAL A 69 3.09 -2.51 8.74
C VAL A 69 3.87 -3.45 9.65
N ARG A 70 3.21 -4.54 10.04
CA ARG A 70 3.79 -5.75 10.60
C ARG A 70 2.99 -6.94 10.07
N ALA A 71 3.58 -7.71 9.16
CA ALA A 71 2.85 -8.73 8.41
C ALA A 71 3.67 -10.01 8.26
N PRO A 72 3.05 -11.20 8.38
CA PRO A 72 3.70 -12.45 8.02
C PRO A 72 4.00 -12.48 6.52
N LEU A 73 5.10 -13.15 6.18
CA LEU A 73 5.48 -13.42 4.80
C LEU A 73 5.20 -14.87 4.44
N VAL A 74 4.53 -15.08 3.32
CA VAL A 74 4.35 -16.40 2.71
C VAL A 74 5.14 -16.49 1.42
N SER A 75 5.56 -17.69 1.02
CA SER A 75 6.18 -17.88 -0.28
C SER A 75 5.13 -17.79 -1.39
N VAL A 76 5.44 -17.01 -2.43
CA VAL A 76 4.69 -16.96 -3.69
C VAL A 76 5.64 -17.22 -4.86
N ALA A 77 5.11 -17.65 -6.00
CA ALA A 77 5.88 -17.84 -7.22
C ALA A 77 5.10 -17.41 -8.46
N ALA A 78 5.72 -17.44 -9.64
CA ALA A 78 4.93 -17.33 -10.85
C ALA A 78 4.12 -18.63 -11.05
N ASP A 79 2.89 -18.50 -11.51
CA ASP A 79 2.08 -19.63 -11.95
C ASP A 79 2.62 -20.21 -13.27
N ALA A 80 1.98 -21.27 -13.77
CA ALA A 80 2.39 -21.92 -15.01
C ALA A 80 2.28 -21.03 -16.26
N ALA A 81 1.51 -19.94 -16.20
CA ALA A 81 1.39 -18.94 -17.25
C ALA A 81 2.42 -17.81 -17.11
N GLY A 82 3.28 -17.85 -16.08
CA GLY A 82 4.28 -16.83 -15.81
C GLY A 82 3.74 -15.62 -15.07
N ALA A 83 2.47 -15.63 -14.64
CA ALA A 83 1.89 -14.56 -13.85
C ALA A 83 2.33 -14.69 -12.39
N LEU A 84 2.74 -13.59 -11.77
CA LEU A 84 3.12 -13.59 -10.36
C LEU A 84 1.91 -13.93 -9.48
N GLU A 85 2.02 -15.00 -8.71
CA GLU A 85 1.08 -15.31 -7.64
C GLU A 85 1.12 -14.20 -6.59
N VAL A 86 -0.07 -13.77 -6.17
CA VAL A 86 -0.24 -12.80 -5.10
C VAL A 86 -0.81 -13.50 -3.86
N PRO A 87 -0.57 -12.98 -2.64
CA PRO A 87 -1.13 -13.54 -1.42
C PRO A 87 -2.65 -13.68 -1.49
N PRO A 88 -3.26 -14.60 -0.73
CA PRO A 88 -4.72 -14.75 -0.69
C PRO A 88 -5.43 -13.45 -0.28
N LEU A 89 -6.44 -13.03 -1.06
CA LEU A 89 -7.23 -11.81 -0.81
C LEU A 89 -8.07 -11.88 0.47
N ASP A 90 -8.42 -13.10 0.93
CA ASP A 90 -9.12 -13.35 2.19
C ASP A 90 -8.24 -13.08 3.44
N ARG A 91 -6.94 -12.87 3.23
CA ARG A 91 -5.97 -12.51 4.27
C ARG A 91 -5.27 -11.20 3.92
N PRO A 92 -5.96 -10.04 4.01
CA PRO A 92 -5.44 -8.75 3.57
C PRO A 92 -4.21 -8.26 4.36
N GLY A 93 -3.93 -8.85 5.52
CA GLY A 93 -2.75 -8.55 6.33
C GLY A 93 -1.50 -9.39 6.00
N VAL A 94 -1.53 -10.23 4.96
CA VAL A 94 -0.40 -11.11 4.57
C VAL A 94 0.32 -10.53 3.36
N ALA A 95 1.65 -10.58 3.37
CA ALA A 95 2.49 -10.27 2.22
C ALA A 95 3.17 -11.54 1.67
N GLY A 96 3.56 -11.52 0.40
CA GLY A 96 4.15 -12.64 -0.31
C GLY A 96 5.58 -12.35 -0.71
N TRP A 97 6.52 -13.24 -0.42
CA TRP A 97 7.88 -13.19 -0.95
C TRP A 97 8.00 -14.04 -2.22
N TYR A 98 8.53 -13.45 -3.29
CA TYR A 98 8.79 -14.14 -4.54
C TYR A 98 9.99 -15.10 -4.40
N ARG A 99 9.69 -16.35 -4.07
CA ARG A 99 10.67 -17.39 -3.73
C ARG A 99 11.73 -17.69 -4.82
N PRO A 100 11.42 -17.62 -6.13
CA PRO A 100 12.44 -17.80 -7.17
C PRO A 100 13.52 -16.71 -7.19
N GLY A 101 13.24 -15.52 -6.65
CA GLY A 101 14.22 -14.43 -6.52
C GLY A 101 15.20 -14.64 -5.35
N ALA A 102 16.00 -13.62 -5.06
CA ALA A 102 16.90 -13.63 -3.92
C ALA A 102 16.11 -13.65 -2.60
N SER A 103 16.64 -14.32 -1.60
CA SER A 103 16.12 -14.18 -0.24
C SER A 103 16.61 -12.87 0.40
N PRO A 104 15.83 -12.24 1.30
CA PRO A 104 16.27 -11.02 1.98
C PRO A 104 17.63 -11.21 2.68
N GLY A 105 18.62 -10.42 2.26
CA GLY A 105 20.01 -10.50 2.74
C GLY A 105 20.99 -11.14 1.74
N GLU A 106 20.49 -11.93 0.78
CA GLU A 106 21.27 -12.53 -0.30
C GLU A 106 21.60 -11.48 -1.37
N LEU A 107 22.68 -11.71 -2.15
CA LEU A 107 23.01 -10.84 -3.27
C LEU A 107 21.89 -10.88 -4.31
N GLY A 108 21.47 -9.70 -4.80
CA GLY A 108 20.40 -9.56 -5.77
C GLY A 108 19.12 -8.98 -5.17
N ASN A 109 18.00 -9.24 -5.86
CA ASN A 109 16.73 -8.59 -5.57
C ASN A 109 15.79 -9.55 -4.85
N ALA A 110 15.54 -9.27 -3.57
CA ALA A 110 14.40 -9.85 -2.88
C ALA A 110 13.14 -9.06 -3.23
N VAL A 111 12.08 -9.75 -3.63
CA VAL A 111 10.81 -9.11 -4.03
C VAL A 111 9.70 -9.57 -3.09
N VAL A 112 8.99 -8.60 -2.53
CA VAL A 112 7.83 -8.81 -1.66
C VAL A 112 6.63 -8.07 -2.24
N VAL A 113 5.52 -8.78 -2.39
CA VAL A 113 4.27 -8.25 -2.93
C VAL A 113 3.18 -8.28 -1.88
N GLY A 114 2.26 -7.33 -1.96
CA GLY A 114 1.12 -7.26 -1.04
C GLY A 114 -0.01 -6.47 -1.66
N HIS A 115 -1.23 -6.81 -1.24
CA HIS A 115 -2.43 -6.12 -1.70
C HIS A 115 -2.44 -4.67 -1.23
N VAL A 116 -2.97 -3.81 -2.08
CA VAL A 116 -3.23 -2.40 -1.73
C VAL A 116 -4.49 -2.32 -0.89
N ASP A 117 -5.56 -3.00 -1.31
CA ASP A 117 -6.84 -3.07 -0.62
C ASP A 117 -7.52 -4.44 -0.84
N SER A 118 -8.72 -4.55 -0.28
CA SER A 118 -9.60 -5.69 -0.38
C SER A 118 -11.05 -5.17 -0.38
N PRO A 119 -12.05 -6.02 -0.67
CA PRO A 119 -13.46 -5.65 -0.51
C PRO A 119 -13.82 -5.15 0.90
N ALA A 120 -13.04 -5.52 1.92
CA ALA A 120 -13.24 -5.09 3.30
C ALA A 120 -12.55 -3.76 3.65
N GLY A 121 -11.74 -3.21 2.74
CA GLY A 121 -10.97 -1.97 2.93
C GLY A 121 -9.46 -2.15 2.72
N PRO A 122 -8.65 -1.19 3.23
CA PRO A 122 -7.19 -1.20 3.09
C PRO A 122 -6.52 -2.53 3.46
N ALA A 123 -5.51 -2.93 2.70
CA ALA A 123 -4.73 -4.15 2.92
C ALA A 123 -3.27 -3.81 3.32
N VAL A 124 -2.43 -4.84 3.42
CA VAL A 124 -1.08 -4.78 4.02
C VAL A 124 -0.21 -3.67 3.47
N PHE A 125 -0.29 -3.35 2.18
CA PHE A 125 0.54 -2.34 1.52
C PHE A 125 -0.25 -1.13 1.04
N PHE A 126 -1.44 -0.88 1.59
CA PHE A 126 -2.25 0.30 1.24
C PHE A 126 -1.46 1.62 1.25
N ASP A 127 -0.67 1.83 2.31
CA ASP A 127 0.08 3.07 2.53
C ASP A 127 1.51 3.05 1.94
N LEU A 128 1.86 2.08 1.11
CA LEU A 128 3.23 1.89 0.61
C LEU A 128 3.78 3.14 -0.13
N GLY A 129 2.92 3.86 -0.86
CA GLY A 129 3.28 5.12 -1.54
C GLY A 129 3.63 6.28 -0.60
N ARG A 130 3.42 6.15 0.71
CA ARG A 130 3.82 7.16 1.71
C ARG A 130 5.28 7.06 2.13
N LEU A 131 5.97 5.97 1.78
CA LEU A 131 7.37 5.82 2.14
C LEU A 131 8.23 6.87 1.42
N ARG A 132 9.34 7.22 2.03
CA ARG A 132 10.31 8.20 1.56
C ARG A 132 11.72 7.64 1.70
N PRO A 133 12.70 8.15 0.93
CA PRO A 133 14.09 7.76 1.09
C PRO A 133 14.55 7.87 2.56
N GLY A 134 15.24 6.83 3.04
CA GLY A 134 15.69 6.71 4.43
C GLY A 134 14.70 6.03 5.37
N ASP A 135 13.43 5.84 5.00
CA ASP A 135 12.51 5.01 5.79
C ASP A 135 13.03 3.57 5.87
N THR A 136 12.83 2.92 7.01
CA THR A 136 13.39 1.58 7.25
C THR A 136 12.39 0.46 6.98
N VAL A 137 12.87 -0.63 6.39
CA VAL A 137 12.16 -1.90 6.28
C VAL A 137 12.96 -2.98 6.98
N HIS A 138 12.32 -3.76 7.84
CA HIS A 138 12.95 -4.91 8.50
C HIS A 138 12.31 -6.20 8.03
N ILE A 139 13.14 -7.18 7.69
CA ILE A 139 12.69 -8.53 7.34
C ILE A 139 13.27 -9.51 8.35
N ALA A 140 12.40 -10.15 9.12
CA ALA A 140 12.78 -11.29 9.96
C ALA A 140 12.86 -12.55 9.10
N ARG A 141 13.85 -13.40 9.39
CA ARG A 141 14.12 -14.63 8.64
C ARG A 141 14.01 -15.87 9.53
N ALA A 142 13.83 -17.03 8.90
CA ALA A 142 13.71 -18.32 9.57
C ALA A 142 14.96 -18.74 10.35
N ASP A 143 16.13 -18.18 10.01
CA ASP A 143 17.39 -18.40 10.74
C ASP A 143 17.55 -17.46 11.96
N ALA A 144 16.46 -16.84 12.40
CA ALA A 144 16.39 -15.88 13.52
C ALA A 144 17.17 -14.57 13.33
N THR A 145 17.71 -14.31 12.13
CA THR A 145 18.33 -13.01 11.81
C THR A 145 17.29 -12.00 11.29
N VAL A 146 17.63 -10.71 11.38
CA VAL A 146 16.83 -9.61 10.82
C VAL A 146 17.68 -8.82 9.85
N VAL A 147 17.18 -8.65 8.63
CA VAL A 147 17.82 -7.81 7.61
C VAL A 147 17.14 -6.45 7.59
N ARG A 148 17.94 -5.38 7.67
CA ARG A 148 17.48 -4.00 7.61
C ARG A 148 17.74 -3.44 6.22
N PHE A 149 16.77 -2.72 5.70
CA PHE A 149 16.88 -1.98 4.46
C PHE A 149 16.49 -0.52 4.70
N ALA A 150 17.15 0.39 4.01
CA ALA A 150 16.74 1.78 3.89
C ALA A 150 16.09 1.96 2.52
N VAL A 151 14.94 2.64 2.47
CA VAL A 151 14.28 3.01 1.22
C VAL A 151 15.19 3.96 0.46
N ASP A 152 15.43 3.64 -0.81
CA ASP A 152 16.17 4.47 -1.76
C ASP A 152 15.20 5.41 -2.51
N GLY A 153 14.01 4.90 -2.83
CA GLY A 153 12.98 5.62 -3.57
C GLY A 153 11.67 4.86 -3.66
N VAL A 154 10.61 5.57 -4.01
CA VAL A 154 9.27 5.02 -4.25
C VAL A 154 8.75 5.60 -5.54
N GLU A 155 8.34 4.73 -6.45
CA GLU A 155 7.95 5.11 -7.81
C GLU A 155 6.66 4.38 -8.21
N ALA A 156 5.83 5.04 -9.01
CA ALA A 156 4.64 4.46 -9.60
C ALA A 156 4.87 4.20 -11.09
N TYR A 157 4.47 3.02 -11.55
CA TYR A 157 4.61 2.56 -12.91
C TYR A 157 3.26 2.08 -13.45
N PRO A 158 2.84 2.52 -14.64
CA PRO A 158 1.72 1.89 -15.34
C PRO A 158 1.93 0.38 -15.45
N LYS A 159 0.85 -0.41 -15.32
CA LYS A 159 0.96 -1.88 -15.39
C LYS A 159 1.53 -2.38 -16.73
N ASP A 160 1.28 -1.68 -17.82
CA ASP A 160 1.83 -1.96 -19.16
C ASP A 160 3.27 -1.46 -19.36
N GLY A 161 3.74 -0.56 -18.49
CA GLY A 161 5.11 -0.05 -18.45
C GLY A 161 5.91 -0.54 -17.25
N PHE A 162 5.52 -1.67 -16.64
CA PHE A 162 6.14 -2.16 -15.43
C PHE A 162 7.62 -2.54 -15.68
N PRO A 163 8.57 -2.06 -14.84
CA PRO A 163 10.01 -2.20 -15.09
C PRO A 163 10.51 -3.57 -14.62
N THR A 164 10.09 -4.63 -15.31
CA THR A 164 10.37 -6.04 -14.95
C THR A 164 11.84 -6.30 -14.66
N ASP A 165 12.75 -5.82 -15.52
CA ASP A 165 14.20 -6.06 -15.36
C ASP A 165 14.77 -5.35 -14.12
N LEU A 166 14.28 -4.14 -13.80
CA LEU A 166 14.72 -3.40 -12.63
C LEU A 166 14.24 -4.07 -11.32
N VAL A 167 13.07 -4.71 -11.37
CA VAL A 167 12.44 -5.34 -10.22
C VAL A 167 12.95 -6.77 -10.00
N TYR A 168 12.89 -7.60 -11.03
CA TYR A 168 13.17 -9.04 -10.96
C TYR A 168 14.54 -9.44 -11.52
N GLY A 169 15.19 -8.55 -12.28
CA GLY A 169 16.50 -8.82 -12.86
C GLY A 169 17.62 -8.90 -11.81
N PRO A 170 18.83 -9.29 -12.25
CA PRO A 170 19.98 -9.41 -11.35
C PRO A 170 20.34 -8.05 -10.74
N GLY A 171 20.53 -8.03 -9.42
CA GLY A 171 20.98 -6.85 -8.69
C GLY A 171 22.46 -6.94 -8.32
N GLY A 172 23.22 -5.87 -8.52
CA GLY A 172 24.62 -5.76 -8.06
C GLY A 172 24.78 -5.51 -6.56
N ALA A 173 23.68 -5.44 -5.81
CA ALA A 173 23.64 -5.17 -4.38
C ALA A 173 22.61 -6.07 -3.69
N VAL A 174 22.63 -6.11 -2.35
CA VAL A 174 21.59 -6.75 -1.54
C VAL A 174 20.42 -5.78 -1.42
N GLY A 175 19.40 -5.94 -2.26
CA GLY A 175 18.27 -5.02 -2.30
C GLY A 175 16.90 -5.70 -2.10
N LEU A 176 15.92 -4.89 -1.78
CA LEU A 176 14.54 -5.26 -1.50
C LEU A 176 13.57 -4.43 -2.34
N ARG A 177 12.61 -5.08 -2.97
CA ARG A 177 11.54 -4.48 -3.78
C ARG A 177 10.23 -4.79 -3.09
N LEU A 178 9.50 -3.76 -2.68
CA LEU A 178 8.13 -3.93 -2.18
C LEU A 178 7.17 -3.45 -3.27
N ILE A 179 6.16 -4.25 -3.59
CA ILE A 179 5.25 -3.95 -4.71
C ILE A 179 3.81 -4.04 -4.24
N THR A 180 3.01 -3.06 -4.65
CA THR A 180 1.56 -3.10 -4.51
C THR A 180 0.86 -2.45 -5.71
N CYS A 181 -0.44 -2.65 -5.83
CA CYS A 181 -1.27 -1.95 -6.81
C CYS A 181 -1.42 -0.46 -6.44
N GLY A 182 -1.56 0.42 -7.43
CA GLY A 182 -1.67 1.87 -7.18
C GLY A 182 -2.32 2.66 -8.31
N GLY A 183 -2.23 3.98 -8.20
CA GLY A 183 -2.88 4.88 -9.14
C GLY A 183 -4.41 4.91 -9.02
N ARG A 184 -5.05 5.26 -10.14
CA ARG A 184 -6.51 5.26 -10.28
C ARG A 184 -7.05 3.83 -10.28
N PHE A 185 -8.15 3.60 -9.58
CA PHE A 185 -8.95 2.39 -9.77
C PHE A 185 -9.79 2.54 -11.05
N ASP A 186 -9.62 1.62 -11.98
CA ASP A 186 -10.41 1.48 -13.20
C ASP A 186 -11.62 0.59 -12.89
N GLN A 187 -12.81 1.20 -12.86
CA GLN A 187 -14.06 0.52 -12.50
C GLN A 187 -14.49 -0.50 -13.56
N ASP A 188 -14.15 -0.26 -14.83
CA ASP A 188 -14.55 -1.13 -15.94
C ASP A 188 -13.69 -2.40 -15.95
N ARG A 189 -12.41 -2.27 -15.60
CA ARG A 189 -11.45 -3.38 -15.52
C ARG A 189 -11.40 -4.05 -14.14
N GLY A 190 -11.95 -3.41 -13.11
CA GLY A 190 -11.91 -3.91 -11.74
C GLY A 190 -10.49 -3.93 -11.15
N GLU A 191 -9.60 -3.05 -11.62
CA GLU A 191 -8.20 -3.04 -11.19
C GLU A 191 -7.61 -1.63 -11.09
N TYR A 192 -6.56 -1.52 -10.31
CA TYR A 192 -5.68 -0.35 -10.28
C TYR A 192 -4.85 -0.28 -11.56
N VAL A 193 -4.62 0.91 -12.11
CA VAL A 193 -3.90 1.05 -13.39
C VAL A 193 -2.38 1.04 -13.25
N ASP A 194 -1.86 1.28 -12.04
CA ASP A 194 -0.43 1.34 -11.76
C ASP A 194 -0.01 0.27 -10.75
N ASN A 195 1.30 0.06 -10.65
CA ASN A 195 1.96 -0.56 -9.52
C ASN A 195 2.87 0.47 -8.83
N VAL A 196 2.86 0.49 -7.51
CA VAL A 196 3.84 1.23 -6.71
C VAL A 196 4.96 0.30 -6.33
N VAL A 197 6.20 0.71 -6.60
CA VAL A 197 7.42 -0.03 -6.30
C VAL A 197 8.27 0.79 -5.34
N VAL A 198 8.60 0.19 -4.20
CA VAL A 198 9.61 0.72 -3.28
C VAL A 198 10.92 0.01 -3.57
N PHE A 199 11.96 0.79 -3.81
CA PHE A 199 13.33 0.32 -3.90
C PHE A 199 14.02 0.57 -2.58
N ALA A 200 14.68 -0.45 -2.04
CA ALA A 200 15.41 -0.33 -0.80
C ALA A 200 16.70 -1.16 -0.84
N THR A 201 17.72 -0.66 -0.17
CA THR A 201 19.05 -1.27 -0.13
C THR A 201 19.41 -1.64 1.29
N ARG A 202 20.11 -2.77 1.47
CA ARG A 202 20.51 -3.23 2.81
C ARG A 202 21.36 -2.18 3.50
N THR A 203 21.05 -1.96 4.77
CA THR A 203 21.80 -1.07 5.67
C THR A 203 22.20 -1.82 6.94
N ALA A 204 23.08 -1.21 7.74
CA ALA A 204 23.54 -1.75 9.01
C ALA A 204 22.43 -1.77 10.08
#